data_AF-A0A7W9ER35-F1
#
_entry.id   AF-A0A7W9ER35-F1
#
_cell.length_a   1.000
_cell.length_b   1.000
_cell.length_c   1.000
_cell.angle_alpha   90.00
_cell.angle_beta   90.00
_cell.angle_gamma   90.00
#
_symmetry.space_group_name_H-M   'P 1'
#
loop_
_entity.id
_entity.type
_entity.pdbx_description
1 polymer ?
#
loop_
_entity_poly.entity_id
_entity_poly.type
_entity_poly.pdbx_seq_one_letter_code
_entity_poly.pdbx_strand_id
1 'polypeptide(L)'
;MAQFQISIPHPDGEWRPITNEFVYAPSGDQQYLWPTFEDAEAARQRLLVRAPLAQMRITLAGADIGDLDWETREKLRFADGTYTPTPWHDEPWYQAKHTEHFCHVSTEQAGKIAFTENAAKGQVDRQLVMSPGRYLHRHFSEHLDNNAIEGWCARLSVQLQEHALKITQDADEIEDVYVGGPSSCMAHDASDFESCCHPVRVYAGPDTAVAYIGSREDASARSVVWPERKIYTSIYGDVSRLRLLLEEAGYKEGGLNGARVRRIEDGNDLVVPYIDAGDYLGDDGQYLIIGRGSICSDNTNGLSRVTWYCSRCENDDESHETVYFVGGGEEEWCSHCHQDHTIFCEYNERSYSEDETFVTVYSHGSEYTVLEDDACNFGAVFLDDRGEWWKRDCCRQCDASGDWFHRDDLTEYEGEWLSDEHLPEPFDDDDPELANAHVLARRRHLEAIAAVQNDGPAEGPMPARFALPDGDEPEFAREAENALPTLAMIPPTPAVTTAQPGA
;
A
#
# COMPACT_ATOMS: atom_id res chain seq x y z
N MET A 1 55.56 28.66 36.26
CA MET A 1 54.87 28.83 34.97
C MET A 1 54.62 27.44 34.44
N ALA A 2 53.40 27.15 34.00
CA ALA A 2 53.09 25.86 33.41
C ALA A 2 53.96 25.64 32.16
N GLN A 3 54.47 24.43 32.01
CA GLN A 3 55.25 23.99 30.85
C GLN A 3 54.56 22.77 30.25
N PHE A 4 54.57 22.68 28.93
CA PHE A 4 53.89 21.62 28.19
C PHE A 4 54.92 20.71 27.55
N GLN A 5 54.58 19.44 27.39
CA GLN A 5 55.40 18.44 26.71
C GLN A 5 54.53 17.52 25.84
N ILE A 6 55.08 17.02 24.74
CA ILE A 6 54.41 16.07 23.85
C ILE A 6 54.86 14.66 24.22
N SER A 7 53.91 13.73 24.32
CA SER A 7 54.18 12.34 24.66
C SER A 7 53.56 11.37 23.65
N ILE A 8 54.13 10.17 23.56
CA ILE A 8 53.61 9.04 22.76
C ILE A 8 53.42 7.80 23.65
N PRO A 9 52.51 6.88 23.30
CA PRO A 9 52.32 5.66 24.05
C PRO A 9 53.52 4.74 23.86
N HIS A 10 54.03 4.23 24.96
CA HIS A 10 55.10 3.24 25.01
C HIS A 10 54.48 1.82 25.15
N PRO A 11 55.14 0.74 24.71
CA PRO A 11 54.58 -0.61 24.72
C PRO A 11 54.18 -1.17 26.10
N ASP A 12 54.66 -0.57 27.18
CA ASP A 12 54.26 -0.90 28.57
C ASP A 12 52.98 -0.18 29.02
N GLY A 13 52.35 0.60 28.13
CA GLY A 13 51.13 1.38 28.41
C GLY A 13 51.40 2.77 29.00
N GLU A 14 52.66 3.12 29.28
CA GLU A 14 53.00 4.46 29.77
C GLU A 14 53.12 5.46 28.62
N TRP A 15 52.79 6.72 28.88
CA TRP A 15 53.05 7.80 27.93
C TRP A 15 54.37 8.46 28.25
N ARG A 16 55.29 8.49 27.29
CA ARG A 16 56.64 9.02 27.47
C ARG A 16 56.87 10.28 26.63
N PRO A 17 57.55 11.29 27.20
CA PRO A 17 57.82 12.53 26.49
C PRO A 17 58.79 12.31 25.34
N ILE A 18 58.59 13.05 24.26
CA ILE A 18 59.40 13.03 23.05
C ILE A 18 59.98 14.40 22.75
N THR A 19 61.07 14.42 21.98
CA THR A 19 61.65 15.64 21.44
C THR A 19 60.86 16.16 20.23
N ASN A 20 61.16 17.39 19.81
CA ASN A 20 60.65 17.98 18.56
C ASN A 20 61.14 17.27 17.28
N GLU A 21 62.02 16.28 17.41
CA GLU A 21 62.51 15.41 16.35
C GLU A 21 61.91 13.99 16.42
N PHE A 22 60.91 13.77 17.27
CA PHE A 22 60.24 12.48 17.44
C PHE A 22 61.16 11.37 18.00
N VAL A 23 62.03 11.74 18.94
CA VAL A 23 62.92 10.80 19.66
C VAL A 23 62.54 10.77 21.14
N TYR A 24 62.55 9.60 21.78
CA TYR A 24 62.31 9.50 23.23
C TYR A 24 63.30 10.36 24.01
N ALA A 25 62.80 11.20 24.92
CA ALA A 25 63.64 12.04 25.76
C ALA A 25 64.39 11.18 26.80
N PRO A 26 65.73 11.06 26.76
CA PRO A 26 66.50 10.16 27.62
C PRO A 26 66.60 10.59 29.09
N SER A 27 66.40 11.88 29.40
CA SER A 27 66.38 12.45 30.75
C SER A 27 65.86 13.90 30.72
N GLY A 28 65.47 14.45 31.88
CA GLY A 28 64.77 15.74 32.02
C GLY A 28 65.41 16.96 31.34
N ASP A 29 66.72 16.96 31.08
CA ASP A 29 67.41 18.07 30.41
C ASP A 29 67.28 18.05 28.88
N GLN A 30 66.84 16.93 28.28
CA GLN A 30 66.56 16.80 26.84
C GLN A 30 65.05 16.83 26.51
N GLN A 31 64.20 17.06 27.52
CA GLN A 31 62.77 17.26 27.29
C GLN A 31 62.55 18.64 26.69
N TYR A 32 61.93 18.68 25.51
CA TYR A 32 61.45 19.93 24.94
C TYR A 32 60.20 20.35 25.70
N LEU A 33 60.33 21.45 26.42
CA LEU A 33 59.25 22.06 27.17
C LEU A 33 58.79 23.32 26.44
N TRP A 34 57.50 23.37 26.14
CA TRP A 34 56.87 24.53 25.51
C TRP A 34 56.30 25.45 26.59
N PRO A 35 56.52 26.78 26.47
CA PRO A 35 56.06 27.75 27.45
C PRO A 35 54.56 28.02 27.37
N THR A 36 53.92 27.69 26.24
CA THR A 36 52.48 27.87 26.00
C THR A 36 51.89 26.60 25.38
N PHE A 37 50.57 26.43 25.53
CA PHE A 37 49.86 25.33 24.90
C PHE A 37 49.87 25.47 23.37
N GLU A 38 49.71 26.69 22.86
CA GLU A 38 49.71 26.99 21.43
C GLU A 38 51.04 26.59 20.76
N ASP A 39 52.17 26.84 21.42
CA ASP A 39 53.47 26.42 20.90
C ASP A 39 53.63 24.89 20.91
N ALA A 40 53.10 24.23 21.95
CA ALA A 40 53.11 22.78 22.05
C ALA A 40 52.23 22.13 20.97
N GLU A 41 51.03 22.68 20.73
CA GLU A 41 50.12 22.18 19.70
C GLU A 41 50.66 22.42 18.30
N ALA A 42 51.24 23.60 18.03
CA ALA A 42 51.92 23.86 16.77
C ALA A 42 53.08 22.88 16.52
N ALA A 43 53.83 22.50 17.56
CA ALA A 43 54.86 21.47 17.46
C ALA A 43 54.27 20.07 17.23
N ARG A 44 53.20 19.71 17.94
CA ARG A 44 52.49 18.43 17.75
C ARG A 44 51.98 18.28 16.33
N GLN A 45 51.37 19.32 15.76
CA GLN A 45 50.88 19.31 14.39
C GLN A 45 52.01 19.09 13.37
N ARG A 46 53.18 19.73 13.56
CA ARG A 46 54.36 19.49 12.70
C ARG A 46 54.86 18.05 12.79
N LEU A 47 54.77 17.43 13.97
CA LEU A 47 55.15 16.03 14.17
C LEU A 47 54.15 15.08 13.52
N LEU A 48 52.84 15.35 13.62
CA LEU A 48 51.79 14.57 12.97
C LEU A 48 51.89 14.61 11.44
N VAL A 49 52.33 15.71 10.84
CA VAL A 49 52.63 15.77 9.39
C VAL A 49 53.72 14.78 8.99
N ARG A 50 54.71 14.54 9.86
CA ARG A 50 55.82 13.60 9.60
C ARG A 50 55.46 12.16 9.94
N ALA A 51 54.62 11.95 10.94
CA ALA A 51 54.17 10.65 11.41
C ALA A 51 52.65 10.64 11.62
N PRO A 52 51.84 10.55 10.54
CA PRO A 52 50.39 10.68 10.61
C PRO A 52 49.69 9.61 11.44
N LEU A 53 50.33 8.44 11.57
CA LEU A 53 49.79 7.28 12.31
C LEU A 53 50.21 7.27 13.78
N ALA A 54 51.05 8.20 14.21
CA ALA A 54 51.55 8.22 15.59
C ALA A 54 50.50 8.85 16.52
N GLN A 55 50.19 8.15 17.61
CA GLN A 55 49.37 8.68 18.68
C GLN A 55 50.21 9.64 19.53
N MET A 56 49.88 10.93 19.49
CA MET A 56 50.61 11.97 20.22
C MET A 56 49.64 12.82 21.06
N ARG A 57 50.05 13.12 22.29
CA ARG A 57 49.24 13.90 23.23
C ARG A 57 50.07 14.99 23.92
N ILE A 58 49.43 16.09 24.31
CA ILE A 58 50.07 17.16 25.09
C ILE A 58 49.80 16.93 26.57
N THR A 59 50.81 17.08 27.42
CA THR A 59 50.69 16.96 28.88
C THR A 59 51.42 18.09 29.58
N LEU A 60 51.07 18.34 30.84
CA LEU A 60 51.81 19.26 31.70
C LEU A 60 53.11 18.64 32.21
N ALA A 61 54.18 19.42 32.21
CA ALA A 61 55.45 19.08 32.82
C ALA A 61 55.53 19.73 34.21
N GLY A 62 55.35 18.92 35.26
CA GLY A 62 55.64 19.31 36.65
C GLY A 62 54.69 20.31 37.31
N ALA A 63 53.54 20.62 36.71
CA ALA A 63 52.50 21.48 37.29
C ALA A 63 51.15 20.74 37.34
N ASP A 64 50.32 21.07 38.32
CA ASP A 64 48.97 20.53 38.43
C ASP A 64 48.01 21.25 37.46
N ILE A 65 47.08 20.49 36.89
CA ILE A 65 46.11 21.01 35.90
C ILE A 65 45.21 22.12 36.45
N GLY A 66 45.06 22.19 37.78
CA GLY A 66 44.29 23.24 38.47
C GLY A 66 44.94 24.62 38.48
N ASP A 67 46.25 24.71 38.18
CA ASP A 67 46.99 25.98 38.15
C ASP A 67 46.91 26.69 36.78
N LEU A 68 46.25 26.07 35.80
CA LEU A 68 46.02 26.64 34.48
C LEU A 68 44.81 27.58 34.47
N ASP A 69 44.83 28.57 33.57
CA ASP A 69 43.58 29.21 33.19
C ASP A 69 42.63 28.18 32.57
N TRP A 70 41.34 28.44 32.74
CA TRP A 70 40.33 27.43 32.42
C TRP A 70 40.31 27.08 30.92
N GLU A 71 40.60 28.00 30.00
CA GLU A 71 40.61 27.71 28.56
C GLU A 71 41.75 26.79 28.20
N THR A 72 42.96 27.08 28.69
CA THR A 72 44.13 26.22 28.50
C THR A 72 43.91 24.84 29.11
N ARG A 73 43.20 24.76 30.24
CA ARG A 73 42.79 23.49 30.83
C ARG A 73 41.85 22.70 29.92
N GLU A 74 40.79 23.30 29.40
CA GLU A 74 39.86 22.59 28.50
C GLU A 74 40.55 22.15 27.20
N LYS A 75 41.41 22.99 26.61
CA LYS A 75 42.25 22.63 25.44
C LYS A 75 43.14 21.43 25.74
N LEU A 76 43.76 21.39 26.93
CA LEU A 76 44.61 20.28 27.35
C LEU A 76 43.82 18.97 27.44
N ARG A 77 42.59 19.01 27.97
CA ARG A 77 41.72 17.82 28.09
C ARG A 77 41.32 17.24 26.72
N PHE A 78 41.20 18.05 25.68
CA PHE A 78 41.08 17.54 24.31
C PHE A 78 42.39 16.94 23.80
N ALA A 79 43.51 17.64 24.02
CA ALA A 79 44.82 17.24 23.50
C ALA A 79 45.41 16.00 24.19
N ASP A 80 45.04 15.73 25.44
CA ASP A 80 45.47 14.56 26.21
C ASP A 80 44.55 13.33 26.07
N GLY A 81 43.38 13.52 25.44
CA GLY A 81 42.36 12.50 25.20
C GLY A 81 41.33 12.33 26.32
N THR A 82 41.38 13.15 27.38
CA THR A 82 40.37 13.14 28.45
C THR A 82 38.98 13.44 27.91
N TYR A 83 38.87 14.36 26.95
CA TYR A 83 37.62 14.66 26.26
C TYR A 83 37.54 13.95 24.92
N THR A 84 36.46 13.19 24.75
CA THR A 84 36.09 12.66 23.45
C THR A 84 35.31 13.73 22.67
N PRO A 85 35.78 14.13 21.47
CA PRO A 85 35.07 15.11 20.65
C PRO A 85 33.72 14.58 20.18
N THR A 86 32.78 15.49 19.94
CA THR A 86 31.48 15.18 19.33
C THR A 86 31.62 14.97 17.81
N PRO A 87 30.66 14.33 17.13
CA PRO A 87 30.73 14.11 15.69
C PRO A 87 30.79 15.39 14.86
N TRP A 88 30.26 16.49 15.40
CA TRP A 88 30.27 17.81 14.78
C TRP A 88 31.45 18.68 15.22
N HIS A 89 32.44 18.12 15.91
CA HIS A 89 33.54 18.91 16.47
C HIS A 89 34.30 19.69 15.40
N ASP A 90 34.51 19.12 14.21
CA ASP A 90 35.27 19.79 13.14
C ASP A 90 34.41 20.67 12.23
N GLU A 91 33.10 20.79 12.50
CA GLU A 91 32.20 21.56 11.68
C GLU A 91 32.46 23.08 11.80
N PRO A 92 32.44 23.84 10.68
CA PRO A 92 32.76 25.28 10.71
C PRO A 92 31.87 26.10 11.66
N TRP A 93 30.57 25.77 11.72
CA TRP A 93 29.61 26.45 12.59
C TRP A 93 29.87 26.17 14.08
N TYR A 94 30.45 25.02 14.41
CA TYR A 94 30.83 24.69 15.77
C TYR A 94 32.18 25.32 16.12
N GLN A 95 33.17 25.18 15.24
CA GLN A 95 34.53 25.73 15.43
C GLN A 95 34.52 27.25 15.66
N ALA A 96 33.58 27.98 15.03
CA ALA A 96 33.38 29.41 15.27
C ALA A 96 33.06 29.77 16.73
N LYS A 97 32.48 28.84 17.50
CA LYS A 97 32.11 29.02 18.92
C LYS A 97 32.80 28.03 19.86
N HIS A 98 33.72 27.20 19.36
CA HIS A 98 34.29 26.09 20.13
C HIS A 98 34.95 26.56 21.42
N THR A 99 35.73 27.64 21.36
CA THR A 99 36.45 28.21 22.50
C THR A 99 35.52 28.80 23.58
N GLU A 100 34.24 28.99 23.29
CA GLU A 100 33.27 29.49 24.25
C GLU A 100 32.72 28.37 25.15
N HIS A 101 32.58 27.15 24.60
CA HIS A 101 31.83 26.07 25.25
C HIS A 101 32.65 24.80 25.52
N PHE A 102 33.66 24.48 24.70
CA PHE A 102 34.43 23.22 24.81
C PHE A 102 33.54 21.97 24.95
N CYS A 103 32.52 21.85 24.09
CA CYS A 103 31.57 20.74 24.13
C CYS A 103 32.23 19.41 23.71
N HIS A 104 31.98 18.38 24.51
CA HIS A 104 32.51 17.03 24.37
C HIS A 104 31.50 16.00 24.86
N VAL A 105 31.76 14.71 24.60
CA VAL A 105 31.00 13.61 25.20
C VAL A 105 31.19 13.63 26.70
N SER A 106 30.10 13.54 27.47
CA SER A 106 30.17 13.55 28.93
C SER A 106 30.97 12.35 29.46
N THR A 107 31.94 12.63 30.30
CA THR A 107 32.76 11.62 30.99
C THR A 107 32.03 10.96 32.17
N GLU A 108 30.98 11.60 32.68
CA GLU A 108 30.21 11.15 33.83
C GLU A 108 28.88 10.47 33.46
N GLN A 109 28.25 10.87 32.35
CA GLN A 109 26.93 10.38 31.95
C GLN A 109 26.93 9.88 30.51
N ALA A 110 26.78 8.56 30.33
CA ALA A 110 26.65 7.93 29.02
C ALA A 110 25.51 8.57 28.19
N GLY A 111 25.70 8.65 26.87
CA GLY A 111 24.74 9.22 25.92
C GLY A 111 24.53 10.72 25.99
N LYS A 112 25.25 11.44 26.86
CA LYS A 112 25.11 12.89 27.04
C LYS A 112 26.37 13.65 26.61
N ILE A 113 26.19 14.96 26.45
CA ILE A 113 27.28 15.88 26.18
C ILE A 113 27.49 16.77 27.41
N ALA A 114 28.75 17.18 27.62
CA ALA A 114 29.15 18.12 28.64
C ALA A 114 29.81 19.33 27.97
N PHE A 115 29.60 20.52 28.54
CA PHE A 115 30.24 21.75 28.07
C PHE A 115 30.34 22.77 29.20
N THR A 116 31.22 23.75 29.02
CA THR A 116 31.40 24.89 29.92
C THR A 116 30.49 26.03 29.48
N GLU A 117 29.49 26.37 30.28
CA GLU A 117 28.46 27.35 29.89
C GLU A 117 28.99 28.79 29.77
N ASN A 118 30.00 29.14 30.59
CA ASN A 118 30.65 30.45 30.56
C ASN A 118 31.96 30.43 31.36
N ALA A 119 32.78 31.48 31.19
CA ALA A 119 34.08 31.62 31.85
C ALA A 119 34.03 31.52 33.39
N ALA A 120 32.97 32.01 34.04
CA ALA A 120 32.85 31.93 35.50
C ALA A 120 32.66 30.47 35.98
N LYS A 121 31.95 29.65 35.20
CA LYS A 121 31.82 28.21 35.43
C LYS A 121 33.13 27.48 35.11
N GLY A 122 33.81 27.88 34.04
CA GLY A 122 35.14 27.38 33.68
C GLY A 122 36.18 27.62 34.79
N GLN A 123 36.21 28.81 35.38
CA GLN A 123 37.12 29.14 36.50
C GLN A 123 36.99 28.18 37.69
N VAL A 124 35.79 27.69 37.98
CA VAL A 124 35.52 26.74 39.08
C VAL A 124 35.38 25.29 38.60
N ASP A 125 35.84 25.00 37.39
CA ASP A 125 35.80 23.68 36.74
C ASP A 125 34.43 23.01 36.78
N ARG A 126 33.37 23.80 36.51
CA ARG A 126 32.00 23.30 36.47
C ARG A 126 31.49 23.21 35.06
N GLN A 127 31.01 22.02 34.72
CA GLN A 127 30.39 21.72 33.44
C GLN A 127 28.89 21.51 33.59
N LEU A 128 28.17 21.76 32.51
CA LEU A 128 26.75 21.44 32.41
C LEU A 128 26.58 20.25 31.48
N VAL A 129 25.82 19.25 31.96
CA VAL A 129 25.53 18.01 31.22
C VAL A 129 24.10 18.06 30.71
N MET A 130 23.90 17.77 29.43
CA MET A 130 22.56 17.66 28.83
C MET A 130 22.51 16.70 27.65
N SER A 131 21.31 16.46 27.11
CA SER A 131 21.16 15.67 25.88
C SER A 131 21.72 16.43 24.67
N PRO A 132 22.28 15.71 23.67
CA PRO A 132 22.86 16.32 22.47
C PRO A 132 21.85 17.19 21.72
N GLY A 133 20.62 16.71 21.51
CA GLY A 133 19.59 17.47 20.81
C GLY A 133 19.23 18.78 21.51
N ARG A 134 19.15 18.79 22.85
CA ARG A 134 18.88 20.00 23.64
C ARG A 134 20.01 21.02 23.50
N TYR A 135 21.26 20.55 23.46
CA TYR A 135 22.43 21.41 23.27
C TYR A 135 22.43 22.05 21.88
N LEU A 136 22.26 21.24 20.84
CA LEU A 136 22.24 21.71 19.46
C LEU A 136 21.11 22.71 19.21
N HIS A 137 19.90 22.44 19.73
CA HIS A 137 18.79 23.39 19.68
C HIS A 137 19.10 24.71 20.37
N ARG A 138 19.72 24.66 21.55
CA ARG A 138 19.98 25.85 22.36
C ARG A 138 21.02 26.77 21.74
N HIS A 139 22.06 26.20 21.13
CA HIS A 139 23.24 26.99 20.71
C HIS A 139 23.40 27.12 19.19
N PHE A 140 22.72 26.28 18.40
CA PHE A 140 22.95 26.16 16.95
C PHE A 140 21.66 26.05 16.12
N SER A 141 20.49 26.38 16.68
CA SER A 141 19.23 26.43 15.91
C SER A 141 19.20 27.48 14.79
N GLU A 142 20.12 28.44 14.81
CA GLU A 142 20.33 29.39 13.71
C GLU A 142 21.02 28.76 12.49
N HIS A 143 21.68 27.62 12.68
CA HIS A 143 22.46 26.92 11.64
C HIS A 143 21.91 25.53 11.30
N LEU A 144 21.17 24.91 12.21
CA LEU A 144 20.66 23.56 12.09
C LEU A 144 19.14 23.55 12.25
N ASP A 145 18.45 22.92 11.31
CA ASP A 145 17.05 22.57 11.47
C ASP A 145 16.88 21.29 12.30
N ASN A 146 15.63 20.95 12.63
CA ASN A 146 15.33 19.79 13.47
C ASN A 146 15.85 18.47 12.89
N ASN A 147 15.80 18.32 11.56
CA ASN A 147 16.24 17.11 10.87
C ASN A 147 17.77 16.97 10.95
N ALA A 148 18.50 18.05 10.70
CA ALA A 148 19.95 18.09 10.87
C ALA A 148 20.36 17.79 12.32
N ILE A 149 19.65 18.32 13.31
CA ILE A 149 19.89 18.03 14.74
C ILE A 149 19.69 16.56 15.04
N GLU A 150 18.63 15.94 14.53
CA GLU A 150 18.35 14.52 14.70
C GLU A 150 19.46 13.66 14.08
N GLY A 151 19.90 13.99 12.86
CA GLY A 151 21.03 13.33 12.20
C GLY A 151 22.34 13.39 13.00
N TRP A 152 22.64 14.53 13.63
CA TRP A 152 23.82 14.67 14.50
C TRP A 152 23.70 13.86 15.79
N CYS A 153 22.50 13.79 16.39
CA CYS A 153 22.26 12.94 17.56
C CYS A 153 22.42 11.45 17.21
N ALA A 154 21.96 11.04 16.03
CA ALA A 154 22.16 9.69 15.52
C ALA A 154 23.65 9.38 15.37
N ARG A 155 24.43 10.26 14.70
CA ARG A 155 25.90 10.11 14.55
C ARG A 155 26.62 9.97 15.89
N LEU A 156 26.22 10.76 16.90
CA LEU A 156 26.82 10.64 18.23
C LEU A 156 26.50 9.28 18.85
N SER A 157 25.26 8.83 18.75
CA SER A 157 24.85 7.51 19.27
C SER A 157 25.65 6.38 18.62
N VAL A 158 25.92 6.49 17.31
CA VAL A 158 26.76 5.54 16.55
C VAL A 158 28.21 5.61 17.03
N GLN A 159 28.79 6.81 17.19
CA GLN A 159 30.15 6.98 17.73
C GLN A 159 30.31 6.34 19.12
N LEU A 160 29.27 6.39 19.95
CA LEU A 160 29.25 5.79 21.29
C LEU A 160 28.92 4.30 21.30
N GLN A 161 28.64 3.70 20.14
CA GLN A 161 28.22 2.30 19.98
C GLN A 161 27.01 1.91 20.85
N GLU A 162 26.15 2.86 21.23
CA GLU A 162 25.11 2.59 22.23
C GLU A 162 24.08 1.54 21.78
N HIS A 163 23.91 1.32 20.48
CA HIS A 163 23.08 0.26 19.92
C HIS A 163 23.62 -0.15 18.55
N ALA A 164 24.64 -1.01 18.53
CA ALA A 164 25.23 -1.48 17.28
C ALA A 164 24.20 -2.17 16.37
N LEU A 165 24.38 -1.99 15.06
CA LEU A 165 23.59 -2.66 14.02
C LEU A 165 23.71 -4.18 14.18
N LYS A 166 22.58 -4.85 14.36
CA LYS A 166 22.48 -6.31 14.36
C LYS A 166 21.72 -6.75 13.13
N ILE A 167 22.15 -7.85 12.51
CA ILE A 167 21.48 -8.46 11.36
C ILE A 167 21.36 -9.95 11.65
N THR A 168 20.15 -10.49 11.56
CA THR A 168 19.88 -11.90 11.85
C THR A 168 19.05 -12.55 10.74
N GLN A 169 19.32 -13.83 10.49
CA GLN A 169 18.52 -14.73 9.65
C GLN A 169 17.90 -15.87 10.48
N ASP A 170 18.05 -15.81 11.81
CA ASP A 170 17.47 -16.79 12.71
C ASP A 170 15.97 -16.52 12.89
N ALA A 171 15.15 -17.56 12.73
CA ALA A 171 13.70 -17.39 12.75
C ALA A 171 13.15 -17.00 14.13
N ASP A 172 13.75 -17.51 15.21
CA ASP A 172 13.32 -17.21 16.58
C ASP A 172 13.72 -15.78 16.96
N GLU A 173 14.94 -15.36 16.60
CA GLU A 173 15.39 -13.98 16.83
C GLU A 173 14.60 -12.96 16.00
N ILE A 174 14.24 -13.30 14.76
CA ILE A 174 13.38 -12.45 13.91
C ILE A 174 12.02 -12.24 14.56
N GLU A 175 11.41 -13.32 15.07
CA GLU A 175 10.13 -13.25 15.78
C GLU A 175 10.23 -12.40 17.04
N ASP A 176 11.23 -12.65 17.90
CA ASP A 176 11.48 -11.88 19.12
C ASP A 176 11.56 -10.37 18.81
N VAL A 177 12.32 -9.99 17.76
CA VAL A 177 12.52 -8.59 17.34
C VAL A 177 11.24 -7.95 16.81
N TYR A 178 10.34 -8.71 16.17
CA TYR A 178 9.05 -8.17 15.71
C TYR A 178 8.10 -7.95 16.88
N VAL A 179 7.99 -8.91 17.79
CA VAL A 179 7.11 -8.86 18.98
C VAL A 179 7.58 -7.82 19.98
N GLY A 180 8.88 -7.78 20.29
CA GLY A 180 9.49 -6.82 21.22
C GLY A 180 9.86 -5.48 20.58
N GLY A 181 9.49 -5.26 19.32
CA GLY A 181 9.93 -4.11 18.53
C GLY A 181 8.90 -3.00 18.39
N PRO A 182 9.14 -2.06 17.44
CA PRO A 182 8.20 -1.00 17.13
C PRO A 182 6.90 -1.58 16.56
N SER A 183 5.77 -0.92 16.87
CA SER A 183 4.44 -1.35 16.48
C SER A 183 4.28 -1.48 14.96
N SER A 184 3.69 -2.60 14.53
CA SER A 184 3.28 -2.88 13.15
C SER A 184 2.17 -3.94 13.16
N CYS A 185 1.48 -4.15 12.04
CA CYS A 185 0.52 -5.26 11.91
C CYS A 185 1.14 -6.64 12.18
N MET A 186 2.45 -6.77 11.98
CA MET A 186 3.22 -8.00 12.23
C MET A 186 3.90 -8.02 13.61
N ALA A 187 3.57 -7.12 14.54
CA ALA A 187 4.23 -7.04 15.87
C ALA A 187 3.47 -7.79 16.98
N HIS A 188 2.43 -8.53 16.63
CA HIS A 188 1.59 -9.30 17.56
C HIS A 188 2.21 -10.66 17.88
N ASP A 189 1.74 -11.33 18.92
CA ASP A 189 2.23 -12.67 19.26
C ASP A 189 1.79 -13.69 18.19
N ALA A 190 2.50 -14.82 18.09
CA ALA A 190 2.18 -15.86 17.11
C ALA A 190 0.71 -16.34 17.18
N SER A 191 0.09 -16.29 18.36
CA SER A 191 -1.30 -16.69 18.59
C SER A 191 -2.35 -15.71 18.04
N ASP A 192 -1.95 -14.50 17.67
CA ASP A 192 -2.83 -13.50 17.07
C ASP A 192 -2.97 -13.68 15.55
N PHE A 193 -2.25 -14.64 14.97
CA PHE A 193 -2.31 -14.98 13.55
C PHE A 193 -3.02 -16.33 13.34
N GLU A 194 -3.59 -16.50 12.15
CA GLU A 194 -4.27 -17.75 11.77
C GLU A 194 -3.27 -18.87 11.43
N SER A 195 -2.02 -18.50 11.15
CA SER A 195 -0.97 -19.42 10.73
C SER A 195 -0.41 -20.28 11.87
N CYS A 196 0.13 -21.45 11.53
CA CYS A 196 0.74 -22.39 12.48
C CYS A 196 1.97 -21.85 13.26
N CYS A 197 2.51 -20.71 12.84
CA CYS A 197 3.60 -19.99 13.49
C CYS A 197 3.54 -18.50 13.14
N HIS A 198 4.35 -17.66 13.79
CA HIS A 198 4.41 -16.24 13.46
C HIS A 198 4.84 -16.02 11.99
N PRO A 199 4.11 -15.20 11.20
CA PRO A 199 4.38 -15.04 9.76
C PRO A 199 5.77 -14.53 9.40
N VAL A 200 6.38 -13.72 10.26
CA VAL A 200 7.66 -13.05 10.00
C VAL A 200 8.83 -14.03 9.97
N ARG A 201 8.64 -15.24 10.50
CA ARG A 201 9.60 -16.35 10.40
C ARG A 201 9.92 -16.72 8.94
N VAL A 202 9.06 -16.33 8.00
CA VAL A 202 9.31 -16.44 6.55
C VAL A 202 10.56 -15.66 6.13
N TYR A 203 10.89 -14.54 6.78
CA TYR A 203 12.11 -13.77 6.50
C TYR A 203 13.41 -14.49 6.85
N ALA A 204 13.36 -15.60 7.59
CA ALA A 204 14.49 -16.53 7.79
C ALA A 204 14.78 -17.37 6.52
N GLY A 205 14.76 -16.71 5.36
CA GLY A 205 15.07 -17.27 4.04
C GLY A 205 16.55 -17.11 3.68
N PRO A 206 16.97 -17.67 2.53
CA PRO A 206 18.37 -17.62 2.11
C PRO A 206 18.83 -16.21 1.72
N ASP A 207 17.93 -15.36 1.21
CA ASP A 207 18.29 -14.05 0.68
C ASP A 207 17.93 -12.89 1.63
N THR A 208 16.97 -13.09 2.53
CA THR A 208 16.46 -12.06 3.45
C THR A 208 17.00 -12.22 4.86
N ALA A 209 17.05 -11.11 5.59
CA ALA A 209 17.41 -11.03 7.00
C ALA A 209 16.64 -9.85 7.65
N VAL A 210 16.68 -9.75 8.97
CA VAL A 210 16.18 -8.57 9.70
C VAL A 210 17.35 -7.82 10.33
N ALA A 211 17.44 -6.54 10.00
CA ALA A 211 18.36 -5.61 10.63
C ALA A 211 17.63 -4.85 11.75
N TYR A 212 18.27 -4.71 12.92
CA TYR A 212 17.66 -4.02 14.06
C TYR A 212 18.69 -3.39 15.00
N ILE A 213 18.21 -2.50 15.87
CA ILE A 213 18.99 -1.86 16.94
C ILE A 213 18.27 -2.00 18.29
N GLY A 214 19.03 -2.28 19.34
CA GLY A 214 18.49 -2.54 20.69
C GLY A 214 18.65 -3.99 21.11
N SER A 215 17.84 -4.42 22.07
CA SER A 215 17.73 -5.83 22.44
C SER A 215 16.65 -6.50 21.59
N ARG A 216 16.61 -7.83 21.53
CA ARG A 216 15.55 -8.54 20.80
C ARG A 216 14.17 -8.34 21.42
N GLU A 217 14.10 -8.17 22.74
CA GLU A 217 12.87 -8.00 23.52
C GLU A 217 12.41 -6.52 23.60
N ASP A 218 13.27 -5.59 23.17
CA ASP A 218 13.04 -4.14 23.17
C ASP A 218 13.84 -3.54 22.01
N ALA A 219 13.41 -3.87 20.80
CA ALA A 219 14.05 -3.39 19.58
C ALA A 219 13.58 -1.95 19.31
N SER A 220 14.51 -1.01 19.32
CA SER A 220 14.21 0.41 19.09
C SER A 220 13.91 0.75 17.62
N ALA A 221 14.47 -0.03 16.69
CA ALA A 221 14.15 0.04 15.27
C ALA A 221 14.45 -1.29 14.58
N ARG A 222 13.76 -1.56 13.46
CA ARG A 222 13.98 -2.75 12.63
C ARG A 222 13.64 -2.51 11.15
N SER A 223 14.22 -3.33 10.28
CA SER A 223 13.96 -3.34 8.83
C SER A 223 14.31 -4.70 8.22
N VAL A 224 13.62 -5.11 7.16
CA VAL A 224 13.98 -6.29 6.38
C VAL A 224 15.08 -5.91 5.39
N VAL A 225 16.11 -6.73 5.28
CA VAL A 225 17.27 -6.48 4.43
C VAL A 225 17.61 -7.67 3.55
N TRP A 226 18.28 -7.40 2.43
CA TRP A 226 18.93 -8.40 1.58
C TRP A 226 20.45 -8.26 1.74
N PRO A 227 21.11 -9.10 2.57
CA PRO A 227 22.52 -8.92 2.90
C PRO A 227 23.46 -8.97 1.69
N GLU A 228 23.26 -9.93 0.79
CA GLU A 228 24.10 -10.13 -0.40
C GLU A 228 24.04 -8.94 -1.37
N ARG A 229 22.85 -8.34 -1.53
CA ARG A 229 22.66 -7.17 -2.41
C ARG A 229 22.83 -5.83 -1.70
N LYS A 230 22.99 -5.85 -0.37
CA LYS A 230 23.05 -4.64 0.46
C LYS A 230 21.83 -3.74 0.25
N ILE A 231 20.63 -4.33 0.33
CA ILE A 231 19.35 -3.60 0.21
C ILE A 231 18.63 -3.61 1.55
N TYR A 232 17.98 -2.51 1.92
CA TYR A 232 17.04 -2.43 3.05
C TYR A 232 15.68 -1.88 2.58
N THR A 233 14.59 -2.26 3.25
CA THR A 233 13.22 -1.81 2.96
C THR A 233 12.74 -0.76 3.96
N SER A 234 11.43 -0.62 4.17
CA SER A 234 10.87 0.23 5.22
C SER A 234 11.55 0.00 6.58
N ILE A 235 11.81 1.11 7.28
CA ILE A 235 12.35 1.11 8.65
C ILE A 235 11.24 1.51 9.61
N TYR A 236 11.05 0.73 10.67
CA TYR A 236 10.12 1.02 11.77
C TYR A 236 10.91 1.42 13.02
N GLY A 237 10.39 2.37 13.81
CA GLY A 237 11.01 2.84 15.04
C GLY A 237 11.98 4.01 14.84
N ASP A 238 13.18 3.93 15.42
CA ASP A 238 14.27 4.91 15.27
C ASP A 238 14.90 4.88 13.85
N VAL A 239 14.15 5.46 12.90
CA VAL A 239 14.47 5.50 11.47
C VAL A 239 15.82 6.15 11.19
N SER A 240 16.08 7.31 11.79
CA SER A 240 17.27 8.12 11.54
C SER A 240 18.54 7.36 11.91
N ARG A 241 18.54 6.66 13.04
CA ARG A 241 19.70 5.89 13.50
C ARG A 241 19.92 4.62 12.70
N LEU A 242 18.87 3.81 12.47
CA LEU A 242 19.03 2.56 11.74
C LEU A 242 19.42 2.82 10.26
N ARG A 243 18.86 3.86 9.63
CA ARG A 243 19.24 4.27 8.27
C ARG A 243 20.73 4.59 8.20
N LEU A 244 21.23 5.44 9.10
CA LEU A 244 22.64 5.82 9.14
C LEU A 244 23.56 4.59 9.27
N LEU A 245 23.23 3.68 10.20
CA LEU A 245 24.01 2.46 10.43
C LEU A 245 23.99 1.53 9.21
N LEU A 246 22.85 1.39 8.54
CA LEU A 246 22.72 0.58 7.33
C LEU A 246 23.52 1.18 6.16
N GLU A 247 23.42 2.49 5.94
CA GLU A 247 24.18 3.19 4.89
C GLU A 247 25.70 3.13 5.14
N GLU A 248 26.15 3.30 6.38
CA GLU A 248 27.57 3.09 6.76
C GLU A 248 28.04 1.65 6.53
N ALA A 249 27.15 0.66 6.72
CA ALA A 249 27.40 -0.75 6.40
C ALA A 249 27.27 -1.09 4.90
N GLY A 250 27.04 -0.07 4.06
CA GLY A 250 26.97 -0.15 2.60
C GLY A 250 25.61 -0.51 2.02
N TYR A 251 24.55 -0.54 2.85
CA TYR A 251 23.20 -0.81 2.39
C TYR A 251 22.55 0.41 1.74
N LYS A 252 21.57 0.15 0.87
CA LYS A 252 20.76 1.17 0.18
C LYS A 252 19.29 0.81 0.23
N GLU A 253 18.44 1.81 0.22
CA GLU A 253 16.99 1.61 0.14
C GLU A 253 16.61 0.98 -1.21
N GLY A 254 15.70 0.00 -1.20
CA GLY A 254 15.21 -0.63 -2.42
C GLY A 254 14.20 -1.74 -2.17
N GLY A 255 13.65 -2.29 -3.26
CA GLY A 255 12.70 -3.40 -3.22
C GLY A 255 13.37 -4.76 -3.08
N LEU A 256 12.64 -5.72 -2.51
CA LEU A 256 13.11 -7.10 -2.35
C LEU A 256 12.70 -8.02 -3.52
N ASN A 257 12.19 -7.48 -4.62
CA ASN A 257 11.78 -8.26 -5.78
C ASN A 257 12.91 -9.19 -6.28
N GLY A 258 12.59 -10.48 -6.32
CA GLY A 258 13.50 -11.58 -6.64
C GLY A 258 14.22 -12.21 -5.45
N ALA A 259 14.05 -11.71 -4.23
CA ALA A 259 14.58 -12.34 -3.02
C ALA A 259 13.79 -13.62 -2.70
N ARG A 260 14.50 -14.67 -2.31
CA ARG A 260 13.90 -15.91 -1.80
C ARG A 260 13.72 -15.81 -0.30
N VAL A 261 12.48 -16.01 0.14
CA VAL A 261 12.09 -16.17 1.54
C VAL A 261 11.75 -17.63 1.82
N ARG A 262 11.72 -18.00 3.11
CA ARG A 262 11.45 -19.38 3.52
C ARG A 262 10.02 -19.77 3.15
N ARG A 263 9.86 -20.93 2.53
CA ARG A 263 8.55 -21.55 2.31
C ARG A 263 8.13 -22.31 3.57
N ILE A 264 6.98 -21.96 4.12
CA ILE A 264 6.38 -22.63 5.28
C ILE A 264 4.96 -23.01 4.89
N GLU A 265 4.66 -24.30 4.92
CA GLU A 265 3.33 -24.84 4.63
C GLU A 265 2.48 -24.85 5.90
N ASP A 266 1.21 -24.50 5.76
CA ASP A 266 0.20 -24.61 6.81
C ASP A 266 -1.09 -25.20 6.24
N GLY A 267 -1.26 -26.51 6.39
CA GLY A 267 -2.37 -27.24 5.77
C GLY A 267 -2.32 -27.16 4.24
N ASN A 268 -3.32 -26.50 3.64
CA ASN A 268 -3.40 -26.26 2.20
C ASN A 268 -2.90 -24.86 1.80
N ASP A 269 -2.53 -24.04 2.78
CA ASP A 269 -2.08 -22.66 2.59
C ASP A 269 -0.57 -22.54 2.87
N LEU A 270 -0.03 -21.37 2.57
CA LEU A 270 1.33 -20.97 2.88
C LEU A 270 1.31 -19.87 3.93
N VAL A 271 2.25 -19.92 4.87
CA VAL A 271 2.46 -18.81 5.81
C VAL A 271 3.11 -17.65 5.04
N VAL A 272 2.48 -16.48 5.08
CA VAL A 272 2.92 -15.27 4.36
C VAL A 272 2.79 -14.05 5.26
N PRO A 273 3.88 -13.30 5.54
CA PRO A 273 3.79 -12.04 6.26
C PRO A 273 3.26 -10.93 5.36
N TYR A 274 2.80 -9.86 5.98
CA TYR A 274 2.63 -8.58 5.28
C TYR A 274 4.00 -8.05 4.82
N ILE A 275 4.15 -7.69 3.54
CA ILE A 275 5.40 -7.18 2.97
C ILE A 275 5.17 -5.79 2.36
N ASP A 276 5.51 -4.72 3.08
CA ASP A 276 5.28 -3.31 2.65
C ASP A 276 5.95 -2.92 1.31
N ALA A 277 6.97 -3.68 0.87
CA ALA A 277 7.79 -3.36 -0.30
C ALA A 277 7.99 -4.56 -1.24
N GLY A 278 7.01 -5.47 -1.30
CA GLY A 278 7.03 -6.65 -2.17
C GLY A 278 5.73 -6.75 -2.97
N ASP A 279 5.85 -7.12 -4.25
CA ASP A 279 4.69 -7.57 -5.01
C ASP A 279 4.40 -9.05 -4.69
N TYR A 280 3.30 -9.59 -5.24
CA TYR A 280 2.89 -10.99 -5.12
C TYR A 280 4.04 -12.00 -5.17
N LEU A 281 3.95 -13.02 -4.32
CA LEU A 281 4.93 -14.07 -4.18
C LEU A 281 4.72 -15.18 -5.23
N GLY A 282 5.83 -15.79 -5.66
CA GLY A 282 5.84 -17.03 -6.43
C GLY A 282 6.33 -18.20 -5.61
N ASP A 283 5.71 -19.35 -5.75
CA ASP A 283 6.20 -20.60 -5.17
C ASP A 283 7.04 -21.37 -6.20
N ASP A 284 8.32 -21.61 -5.92
CA ASP A 284 9.21 -22.44 -6.75
C ASP A 284 9.32 -23.91 -6.26
N GLY A 285 8.54 -24.26 -5.23
CA GLY A 285 8.52 -25.55 -4.55
C GLY A 285 9.49 -25.66 -3.38
N GLN A 286 10.48 -24.78 -3.27
CA GLN A 286 11.45 -24.78 -2.16
C GLN A 286 11.41 -23.46 -1.36
N TYR A 287 11.18 -22.34 -2.04
CA TYR A 287 11.15 -20.99 -1.50
C TYR A 287 9.97 -20.22 -2.06
N LEU A 288 9.59 -19.15 -1.36
CA LEU A 288 8.73 -18.13 -1.95
C LEU A 288 9.60 -17.01 -2.49
N ILE A 289 9.31 -16.53 -3.69
CA ILE A 289 10.09 -15.50 -4.37
C ILE A 289 9.26 -14.21 -4.43
N ILE A 290 9.77 -13.16 -3.78
CA ILE A 290 9.09 -11.85 -3.74
C ILE A 290 8.99 -11.26 -5.15
N GLY A 291 7.82 -10.75 -5.49
CA GLY A 291 7.53 -10.11 -6.79
C GLY A 291 7.55 -11.06 -7.99
N ARG A 292 7.15 -12.32 -7.80
CA ARG A 292 7.11 -13.34 -8.86
C ARG A 292 5.91 -14.28 -8.76
N GLY A 293 4.67 -13.81 -8.67
CA GLY A 293 3.55 -14.75 -8.79
C GLY A 293 2.21 -14.14 -8.53
N SER A 294 1.33 -14.94 -7.92
CA SER A 294 -0.04 -14.58 -7.60
C SER A 294 -0.38 -14.79 -6.12
N ILE A 295 0.58 -15.21 -5.29
CA ILE A 295 0.35 -15.39 -3.85
C ILE A 295 0.36 -14.01 -3.19
N CYS A 296 -0.77 -13.63 -2.59
CA CYS A 296 -0.95 -12.32 -1.96
C CYS A 296 -0.07 -12.19 -0.71
N SER A 297 0.60 -11.05 -0.56
CA SER A 297 1.38 -10.65 0.62
C SER A 297 0.83 -9.41 1.32
N ASP A 298 -0.41 -9.03 1.00
CA ASP A 298 -1.07 -7.83 1.53
C ASP A 298 -1.99 -8.15 2.72
N ASN A 299 -2.13 -9.43 3.06
CA ASN A 299 -2.94 -9.86 4.18
C ASN A 299 -2.17 -9.76 5.51
N THR A 300 -2.86 -9.38 6.57
CA THR A 300 -2.28 -9.29 7.92
C THR A 300 -2.58 -10.51 8.79
N ASN A 301 -3.35 -11.49 8.29
CA ASN A 301 -3.73 -12.70 9.03
C ASN A 301 -2.62 -13.77 9.08
N GLY A 302 -1.59 -13.65 8.25
CA GLY A 302 -0.45 -14.56 8.22
C GLY A 302 -0.52 -15.69 7.21
N LEU A 303 -1.56 -15.75 6.37
CA LEU A 303 -1.75 -16.82 5.39
C LEU A 303 -1.85 -16.29 3.96
N SER A 304 -1.48 -17.13 2.99
CA SER A 304 -1.53 -16.85 1.56
C SER A 304 -2.94 -16.70 0.99
N ARG A 305 -3.97 -17.18 1.70
CA ARG A 305 -5.36 -17.12 1.26
C ARG A 305 -5.83 -15.68 1.27
N VAL A 306 -6.36 -15.21 0.15
CA VAL A 306 -7.14 -13.98 0.12
C VAL A 306 -8.45 -14.29 0.83
N THR A 307 -8.62 -13.76 2.05
CA THR A 307 -9.90 -13.82 2.74
C THR A 307 -10.87 -12.99 1.90
N TRP A 308 -11.78 -13.66 1.21
CA TRP A 308 -12.91 -13.02 0.58
C TRP A 308 -13.81 -12.47 1.69
N TYR A 309 -14.24 -11.22 1.57
CA TYR A 309 -15.17 -10.59 2.51
C TYR A 309 -16.47 -10.28 1.78
N CYS A 310 -17.60 -10.52 2.44
CA CYS A 310 -18.90 -10.20 1.86
C CYS A 310 -19.10 -8.69 1.80
N SER A 311 -19.31 -8.12 0.61
CA SER A 311 -19.57 -6.67 0.42
C SER A 311 -20.81 -6.16 1.17
N ARG A 312 -21.77 -7.05 1.49
CA ARG A 312 -23.04 -6.69 2.14
C ARG A 312 -23.02 -6.76 3.66
N CYS A 313 -22.34 -7.74 4.27
CA CYS A 313 -22.30 -7.91 5.74
C CYS A 313 -20.92 -7.77 6.38
N GLU A 314 -19.88 -7.50 5.59
CA GLU A 314 -18.50 -7.34 6.07
C GLU A 314 -17.99 -8.56 6.86
N ASN A 315 -18.54 -9.74 6.59
CA ASN A 315 -18.16 -10.98 7.25
C ASN A 315 -17.28 -11.83 6.33
N ASP A 316 -16.31 -12.52 6.94
CA ASP A 316 -15.21 -13.22 6.27
C ASP A 316 -15.46 -14.74 6.14
N ASP A 317 -16.71 -15.19 6.36
CA ASP A 317 -17.03 -16.60 6.60
C ASP A 317 -17.85 -17.26 5.46
N GLU A 318 -17.18 -18.20 4.79
CA GLU A 318 -17.69 -19.25 3.88
C GLU A 318 -18.35 -18.84 2.54
N SER A 319 -18.81 -19.86 1.80
CA SER A 319 -19.14 -19.87 0.37
C SER A 319 -19.91 -18.64 -0.11
N HIS A 320 -19.52 -18.16 -1.29
CA HIS A 320 -20.13 -17.02 -1.94
C HIS A 320 -20.94 -17.44 -3.16
N GLU A 321 -21.99 -16.68 -3.44
CA GLU A 321 -22.88 -16.84 -4.58
C GLU A 321 -22.99 -15.51 -5.33
N THR A 322 -23.14 -15.58 -6.66
CA THR A 322 -23.19 -14.40 -7.53
C THR A 322 -24.59 -13.76 -7.49
N VAL A 323 -24.63 -12.45 -7.26
CA VAL A 323 -25.83 -11.62 -7.28
C VAL A 323 -25.74 -10.64 -8.44
N TYR A 324 -26.82 -10.54 -9.21
CA TYR A 324 -26.89 -9.67 -10.39
C TYR A 324 -27.66 -8.37 -10.08
N PHE A 325 -27.36 -7.32 -10.86
CA PHE A 325 -28.05 -6.03 -10.82
C PHE A 325 -28.59 -5.68 -12.20
N VAL A 326 -29.72 -4.95 -12.26
CA VAL A 326 -30.37 -4.58 -13.53
C VAL A 326 -29.46 -3.72 -14.41
N GLY A 327 -28.53 -2.96 -13.81
CA GLY A 327 -27.51 -2.18 -14.51
C GLY A 327 -26.39 -2.98 -15.21
N GLY A 328 -26.41 -4.31 -15.14
CA GLY A 328 -25.40 -5.19 -15.75
C GLY A 328 -24.16 -5.41 -14.89
N GLY A 329 -24.23 -5.06 -13.60
CA GLY A 329 -23.22 -5.41 -12.60
C GLY A 329 -23.48 -6.77 -11.97
N GLU A 330 -22.43 -7.35 -11.40
CA GLU A 330 -22.51 -8.53 -10.55
C GLU A 330 -21.64 -8.32 -9.29
N GLU A 331 -22.09 -8.87 -8.17
CA GLU A 331 -21.34 -8.93 -6.92
C GLU A 331 -21.34 -10.38 -6.38
N GLU A 332 -20.44 -10.66 -5.46
CA GLU A 332 -20.44 -11.92 -4.72
C GLU A 332 -20.88 -11.66 -3.29
N TRP A 333 -21.90 -12.37 -2.83
CA TRP A 333 -22.41 -12.29 -1.45
C TRP A 333 -22.28 -13.64 -0.76
N CYS A 334 -22.18 -13.63 0.57
CA CYS A 334 -22.05 -14.88 1.33
C CYS A 334 -23.38 -15.62 1.26
N SER A 335 -23.38 -16.95 1.39
CA SER A 335 -24.61 -17.74 1.25
C SER A 335 -25.76 -17.25 2.15
N HIS A 336 -25.46 -16.69 3.33
CA HIS A 336 -26.48 -16.08 4.19
C HIS A 336 -27.09 -14.82 3.58
N CYS A 337 -26.25 -13.86 3.15
CA CYS A 337 -26.72 -12.65 2.49
C CYS A 337 -27.42 -12.96 1.15
N HIS A 338 -26.94 -13.95 0.40
CA HIS A 338 -27.58 -14.40 -0.81
C HIS A 338 -28.99 -14.93 -0.53
N GLN A 339 -29.17 -15.79 0.48
CA GLN A 339 -30.49 -16.34 0.83
C GLN A 339 -31.47 -15.29 1.36
N ASP A 340 -30.99 -14.34 2.17
CA ASP A 340 -31.85 -13.40 2.89
C ASP A 340 -32.14 -12.11 2.11
N HIS A 341 -31.30 -11.75 1.13
CA HIS A 341 -31.38 -10.46 0.44
C HIS A 341 -31.47 -10.57 -1.09
N THR A 342 -31.76 -11.74 -1.63
CA THR A 342 -31.96 -11.90 -3.08
C THR A 342 -33.33 -12.43 -3.43
N ILE A 343 -33.77 -12.09 -4.63
CA ILE A 343 -34.99 -12.59 -5.26
C ILE A 343 -34.58 -13.29 -6.56
N PHE A 344 -35.10 -14.50 -6.77
CA PHE A 344 -34.84 -15.29 -7.96
C PHE A 344 -35.76 -14.88 -9.12
N CYS A 345 -35.18 -14.53 -10.26
CA CYS A 345 -35.90 -14.21 -11.49
C CYS A 345 -36.06 -15.48 -12.34
N GLU A 346 -37.30 -15.94 -12.52
CA GLU A 346 -37.58 -17.19 -13.23
C GLU A 346 -37.46 -17.09 -14.76
N TYR A 347 -37.39 -15.87 -15.31
CA TYR A 347 -37.18 -15.69 -16.75
C TYR A 347 -35.76 -16.03 -17.18
N ASN A 348 -34.76 -15.60 -16.41
CA ASN A 348 -33.34 -15.70 -16.77
C ASN A 348 -32.53 -16.61 -15.82
N GLU A 349 -33.20 -17.21 -14.84
CA GLU A 349 -32.67 -18.16 -13.86
C GLU A 349 -31.51 -17.58 -13.01
N ARG A 350 -31.65 -16.31 -12.59
CA ARG A 350 -30.64 -15.60 -11.80
C ARG A 350 -31.21 -14.98 -10.53
N SER A 351 -30.38 -14.89 -9.51
CA SER A 351 -30.67 -14.17 -8.27
C SER A 351 -30.24 -12.71 -8.38
N TYR A 352 -31.15 -11.81 -8.01
CA TYR A 352 -30.94 -10.36 -8.04
C TYR A 352 -31.10 -9.80 -6.63
N SER A 353 -30.51 -8.63 -6.35
CA SER A 353 -30.74 -7.94 -5.08
C SER A 353 -32.25 -7.71 -4.84
N GLU A 354 -32.72 -7.86 -3.61
CA GLU A 354 -34.08 -7.49 -3.20
C GLU A 354 -34.39 -6.00 -3.40
N ASP A 355 -33.36 -5.18 -3.60
CA ASP A 355 -33.47 -3.74 -3.90
C ASP A 355 -33.95 -3.47 -5.34
N GLU A 356 -33.93 -4.48 -6.22
CA GLU A 356 -34.43 -4.39 -7.59
C GLU A 356 -35.96 -4.52 -7.65
N THR A 357 -36.58 -4.09 -8.76
CA THR A 357 -38.04 -4.13 -8.91
C THR A 357 -38.51 -5.42 -9.58
N PHE A 358 -39.38 -6.17 -8.90
CA PHE A 358 -39.97 -7.42 -9.39
C PHE A 358 -41.48 -7.32 -9.49
N VAL A 359 -42.04 -8.11 -10.41
CA VAL A 359 -43.48 -8.30 -10.57
C VAL A 359 -43.83 -9.79 -10.52
N THR A 360 -45.01 -10.07 -10.00
CA THR A 360 -45.60 -11.41 -10.06
C THR A 360 -46.41 -11.55 -11.34
N VAL A 361 -46.06 -12.52 -12.18
CA VAL A 361 -46.75 -12.85 -13.43
C VAL A 361 -47.60 -14.10 -13.21
N TYR A 362 -48.91 -14.01 -13.39
CA TYR A 362 -49.82 -15.14 -13.22
C TYR A 362 -50.02 -15.92 -14.53
N SER A 363 -50.16 -17.25 -14.44
CA SER A 363 -50.52 -18.13 -15.55
C SER A 363 -51.15 -19.43 -15.09
N HIS A 364 -52.39 -19.71 -15.51
CA HIS A 364 -53.09 -20.99 -15.29
C HIS A 364 -52.89 -21.64 -13.89
N GLY A 365 -53.00 -20.83 -12.83
CA GLY A 365 -52.86 -21.29 -11.44
C GLY A 365 -51.41 -21.42 -10.93
N SER A 366 -50.43 -20.96 -11.70
CA SER A 366 -49.05 -20.75 -11.29
C SER A 366 -48.75 -19.25 -11.24
N GLU A 367 -47.79 -18.87 -10.41
CA GLU A 367 -47.28 -17.50 -10.30
C GLU A 367 -45.76 -17.54 -10.54
N TYR A 368 -45.25 -16.52 -11.22
CA TYR A 368 -43.84 -16.42 -11.56
C TYR A 368 -43.27 -15.09 -11.10
N THR A 369 -42.07 -15.09 -10.51
CA THR A 369 -41.39 -13.84 -10.11
C THR A 369 -40.38 -13.45 -11.18
N VAL A 370 -40.55 -12.26 -11.74
CA VAL A 370 -39.73 -11.75 -12.84
C VAL A 370 -39.38 -10.29 -12.58
N LEU A 371 -38.22 -9.82 -13.04
CA LEU A 371 -37.91 -8.39 -13.07
C LEU A 371 -38.96 -7.63 -13.87
N GLU A 372 -39.36 -6.45 -13.39
CA GLU A 372 -40.39 -5.64 -14.04
C GLU A 372 -40.03 -5.34 -15.51
N ASP A 373 -38.77 -4.97 -15.76
CA ASP A 373 -38.26 -4.68 -17.11
C ASP A 373 -38.25 -5.89 -18.05
N ASP A 374 -38.21 -7.11 -17.49
CA ASP A 374 -38.23 -8.36 -18.23
C ASP A 374 -39.64 -8.94 -18.41
N ALA A 375 -40.67 -8.39 -17.76
CA ALA A 375 -42.03 -8.95 -17.79
C ALA A 375 -42.57 -9.10 -19.21
N CYS A 376 -42.37 -8.08 -20.06
CA CYS A 376 -42.75 -8.12 -21.47
C CYS A 376 -41.96 -9.19 -22.27
N ASN A 377 -40.66 -9.33 -22.00
CA ASN A 377 -39.80 -10.32 -22.65
C ASN A 377 -40.14 -11.75 -22.21
N PHE A 378 -40.56 -11.91 -20.96
CA PHE A 378 -41.14 -13.13 -20.43
C PHE A 378 -42.50 -13.46 -21.07
N GLY A 379 -43.07 -12.57 -21.90
CA GLY A 379 -44.35 -12.78 -22.56
C GLY A 379 -45.54 -12.51 -21.65
N ALA A 380 -45.37 -11.66 -20.63
CA ALA A 380 -46.46 -11.15 -19.83
C ALA A 380 -47.11 -9.91 -20.49
N VAL A 381 -48.33 -9.63 -20.07
CA VAL A 381 -49.09 -8.41 -20.37
C VAL A 381 -49.70 -7.90 -19.07
N PHE A 382 -49.78 -6.58 -18.92
CA PHE A 382 -50.40 -5.96 -17.76
C PHE A 382 -51.90 -5.81 -18.00
N LEU A 383 -52.72 -6.19 -17.02
CA LEU A 383 -54.17 -6.10 -17.06
C LEU A 383 -54.61 -4.90 -16.21
N ASP A 384 -55.00 -3.81 -16.86
CA ASP A 384 -55.33 -2.53 -16.20
C ASP A 384 -56.56 -2.64 -15.28
N ASP A 385 -57.50 -3.54 -15.58
CA ASP A 385 -58.73 -3.75 -14.80
C ASP A 385 -58.47 -4.25 -13.37
N ARG A 386 -57.34 -4.95 -13.17
CA ARG A 386 -56.96 -5.56 -11.89
C ARG A 386 -55.59 -5.14 -11.36
N GLY A 387 -54.77 -4.49 -12.17
CA GLY A 387 -53.43 -4.04 -11.79
C GLY A 387 -52.43 -5.19 -11.63
N GLU A 388 -52.54 -6.23 -12.45
CA GLU A 388 -51.72 -7.45 -12.35
C GLU A 388 -51.05 -7.80 -13.69
N TRP A 389 -49.90 -8.49 -13.62
CA TRP A 389 -49.25 -9.06 -14.79
C TRP A 389 -49.69 -10.51 -15.03
N TRP A 390 -50.01 -10.84 -16.26
CA TRP A 390 -50.45 -12.18 -16.66
C TRP A 390 -49.71 -12.66 -17.91
N LYS A 391 -49.46 -13.96 -18.03
CA LYS A 391 -48.93 -14.51 -19.29
C LYS A 391 -49.92 -14.24 -20.42
N ARG A 392 -49.38 -13.81 -21.56
CA ARG A 392 -50.16 -13.45 -22.75
C ARG A 392 -51.07 -14.57 -23.25
N ASP A 393 -50.73 -15.83 -23.02
CA ASP A 393 -51.54 -16.99 -23.41
C ASP A 393 -52.82 -17.18 -22.57
N CYS A 394 -52.87 -16.64 -21.34
CA CYS A 394 -54.06 -16.57 -20.50
C CYS A 394 -54.96 -15.38 -20.82
N CYS A 395 -54.44 -14.42 -21.59
CA CYS A 395 -55.10 -13.15 -21.86
C CYS A 395 -55.55 -13.03 -23.32
N ARG A 396 -56.36 -12.01 -23.59
CA ARG A 396 -56.74 -11.61 -24.93
C ARG A 396 -57.07 -10.11 -24.93
N GLN A 397 -56.83 -9.44 -26.07
CA GLN A 397 -57.24 -8.05 -26.24
C GLN A 397 -58.75 -7.99 -26.52
N CYS A 398 -59.44 -7.06 -25.88
CA CYS A 398 -60.82 -6.71 -26.22
C CYS A 398 -60.83 -6.09 -27.63
N ASP A 399 -61.68 -6.59 -28.51
CA ASP A 399 -61.72 -6.13 -29.91
C ASP A 399 -62.24 -4.68 -30.03
N ALA A 400 -63.00 -4.20 -29.03
CA ALA A 400 -63.52 -2.83 -29.00
C ALA A 400 -62.56 -1.80 -28.41
N SER A 401 -61.89 -2.11 -27.29
CA SER A 401 -61.01 -1.16 -26.60
C SER A 401 -59.53 -1.31 -26.96
N GLY A 402 -59.09 -2.52 -27.35
CA GLY A 402 -57.69 -2.87 -27.57
C GLY A 402 -56.92 -3.23 -26.29
N ASP A 403 -57.54 -3.08 -25.12
CA ASP A 403 -56.92 -3.39 -23.82
C ASP A 403 -56.88 -4.89 -23.58
N TRP A 404 -55.92 -5.33 -22.77
CA TRP A 404 -55.79 -6.74 -22.39
C TRP A 404 -56.72 -7.08 -21.24
N PHE A 405 -57.41 -8.21 -21.37
CA PHE A 405 -58.22 -8.82 -20.32
C PHE A 405 -57.81 -10.28 -20.15
N HIS A 406 -58.10 -10.84 -18.97
CA HIS A 406 -58.06 -12.29 -18.82
C HIS A 406 -59.16 -12.91 -19.69
N ARG A 407 -58.87 -14.07 -20.30
CA ARG A 407 -59.77 -14.66 -21.29
C ARG A 407 -61.17 -14.97 -20.75
N ASP A 408 -61.26 -15.31 -19.47
CA ASP A 408 -62.53 -15.65 -18.80
C ASP A 408 -63.43 -14.42 -18.56
N ASP A 409 -62.88 -13.21 -18.68
CA ASP A 409 -63.62 -11.95 -18.50
C ASP A 409 -64.04 -11.32 -19.84
N LEU A 410 -63.76 -12.01 -20.95
CA LEU A 410 -64.24 -11.63 -22.27
C LEU A 410 -65.33 -12.58 -22.73
N THR A 411 -66.38 -12.00 -23.30
CA THR A 411 -67.48 -12.74 -23.91
C THR A 411 -67.41 -12.61 -25.42
N GLU A 412 -67.50 -13.73 -26.13
CA GLU A 412 -67.64 -13.72 -27.59
C GLU A 412 -69.06 -13.29 -27.98
N TYR A 413 -69.16 -12.16 -28.68
CA TYR A 413 -70.41 -11.63 -29.22
C TYR A 413 -70.25 -11.39 -30.73
N GLU A 414 -71.00 -12.17 -31.53
CA GLU A 414 -71.02 -12.08 -33.00
C GLU A 414 -69.65 -12.17 -33.71
N GLY A 415 -68.68 -12.85 -33.10
CA GLY A 415 -67.32 -13.05 -33.62
C GLY A 415 -66.29 -12.06 -33.10
N GLU A 416 -66.69 -11.12 -32.25
CA GLU A 416 -65.82 -10.19 -31.53
C GLU A 416 -65.76 -10.58 -30.04
N TRP A 417 -64.62 -10.38 -29.39
CA TRP A 417 -64.43 -10.63 -27.96
C TRP A 417 -64.49 -9.30 -27.21
N LEU A 418 -65.55 -9.13 -26.43
CA LEU A 418 -65.87 -7.87 -25.75
C LEU A 418 -65.82 -8.05 -24.24
N SER A 419 -65.33 -7.01 -23.55
CA SER A 419 -65.46 -6.91 -22.09
C SER A 419 -66.89 -6.52 -21.72
N ASP A 420 -67.29 -6.75 -20.46
CA ASP A 420 -68.65 -6.48 -19.97
C ASP A 420 -69.13 -5.04 -20.23
N GLU A 421 -68.24 -4.05 -20.17
CA GLU A 421 -68.56 -2.65 -20.45
C GLU A 421 -68.89 -2.39 -21.93
N HIS A 422 -68.32 -3.20 -22.83
CA HIS A 422 -68.50 -3.08 -24.28
C HIS A 422 -69.54 -4.05 -24.83
N LEU A 423 -70.08 -4.94 -23.98
CA LEU A 423 -71.22 -5.76 -24.37
C LEU A 423 -72.44 -4.86 -24.57
N PRO A 424 -73.23 -5.09 -25.64
CA PRO A 424 -74.47 -4.37 -25.83
C PRO A 424 -75.40 -4.61 -24.64
N GLU A 425 -76.10 -3.57 -24.18
CA GLU A 425 -77.07 -3.70 -23.10
C GLU A 425 -78.07 -4.83 -23.41
N PRO A 426 -78.33 -5.74 -22.46
CA PRO A 426 -79.30 -6.80 -22.67
C PRO A 426 -80.67 -6.18 -22.98
N PHE A 427 -81.19 -6.50 -24.16
CA PHE A 427 -82.52 -6.07 -24.58
C PHE A 427 -83.56 -6.83 -23.74
N ASP A 428 -84.52 -6.10 -23.16
CA ASP A 428 -85.60 -6.66 -22.35
C ASP A 428 -86.54 -7.47 -23.26
N ASP A 429 -86.42 -8.81 -23.24
CA ASP A 429 -87.05 -9.76 -24.18
C ASP A 429 -88.54 -10.04 -23.89
N ASP A 430 -89.22 -9.11 -23.21
CA ASP A 430 -90.64 -9.20 -22.90
C ASP A 430 -91.54 -8.74 -24.09
N ASP A 431 -90.95 -8.29 -25.21
CA ASP A 431 -91.68 -7.98 -26.46
C ASP A 431 -91.41 -9.01 -27.58
N PRO A 432 -92.29 -10.02 -27.76
CA PRO A 432 -92.13 -11.06 -28.77
C PRO A 432 -92.20 -10.57 -30.23
N GLU A 433 -92.54 -9.30 -30.49
CA GLU A 433 -92.49 -8.73 -31.84
C GLU A 433 -91.06 -8.25 -32.23
N LEU A 434 -90.16 -8.05 -31.26
CA LEU A 434 -88.81 -7.51 -31.47
C LEU A 434 -87.66 -8.55 -31.34
N ALA A 435 -87.96 -9.80 -30.95
CA ALA A 435 -86.97 -10.86 -30.73
C ALA A 435 -86.04 -11.20 -31.93
N ASN A 436 -86.34 -10.71 -33.14
CA ASN A 436 -85.49 -10.83 -34.32
C ASN A 436 -85.08 -9.50 -34.96
N ALA A 437 -85.39 -8.36 -34.32
CA ALA A 437 -85.20 -7.05 -34.92
C ALA A 437 -83.72 -6.69 -35.09
N HIS A 438 -82.83 -7.08 -34.15
CA HIS A 438 -81.39 -6.86 -34.28
C HIS A 438 -80.78 -7.74 -35.38
N VAL A 439 -81.18 -9.01 -35.49
CA VAL A 439 -80.78 -9.92 -36.59
C VAL A 439 -81.24 -9.36 -37.94
N LEU A 440 -82.46 -8.83 -38.04
CA LEU A 440 -82.99 -8.22 -39.25
C LEU A 440 -82.34 -6.86 -39.56
N ALA A 441 -82.04 -6.04 -38.55
CA ALA A 441 -81.38 -4.75 -38.71
C ALA A 441 -79.92 -4.93 -39.14
N ARG A 442 -79.19 -5.87 -38.53
CA ARG A 442 -77.82 -6.21 -38.91
C ARG A 442 -77.74 -6.89 -40.27
N ARG A 443 -78.67 -7.80 -40.59
CA ARG A 443 -78.77 -8.38 -41.94
C ARG A 443 -79.06 -7.31 -42.99
N ARG A 444 -79.96 -6.36 -42.71
CA ARG A 444 -80.21 -5.19 -43.60
C ARG A 444 -78.99 -4.27 -43.70
N HIS A 445 -78.23 -4.08 -42.63
CA HIS A 445 -77.02 -3.27 -42.64
C HIS A 445 -75.91 -3.92 -43.49
N LEU A 446 -75.69 -5.24 -43.33
CA LEU A 446 -74.76 -6.01 -44.14
C LEU A 446 -75.20 -6.11 -45.61
N GLU A 447 -76.49 -6.29 -45.89
CA GLU A 447 -77.05 -6.20 -47.25
C GLU A 447 -76.87 -4.80 -47.86
N ALA A 448 -77.00 -3.73 -47.07
CA ALA A 448 -76.76 -2.36 -47.53
C ALA A 448 -75.28 -2.09 -47.82
N ILE A 449 -74.35 -2.59 -46.99
CA ILE A 449 -72.91 -2.52 -47.25
C ILE A 449 -72.54 -3.31 -48.52
N ALA A 450 -73.11 -4.51 -48.70
CA ALA A 450 -72.88 -5.33 -49.90
C ALA A 450 -73.50 -4.73 -51.18
N ALA A 451 -74.63 -4.03 -51.08
CA ALA A 451 -75.25 -3.33 -52.21
C ALA A 451 -74.42 -2.12 -52.68
N VAL A 452 -73.75 -1.42 -51.76
CA VAL A 452 -72.83 -0.32 -52.10
C VAL A 452 -71.55 -0.81 -52.78
N GLN A 453 -71.13 -2.06 -52.54
CA GLN A 453 -69.93 -2.64 -53.16
C GLN A 453 -70.16 -3.25 -54.56
N ASN A 454 -71.41 -3.49 -54.99
CA ASN A 454 -71.72 -4.15 -56.27
C ASN A 454 -72.22 -3.22 -57.41
N ASP A 455 -72.57 -1.96 -57.13
CA ASP A 455 -72.90 -0.95 -58.16
C ASP A 455 -71.65 -0.13 -58.53
N GLY A 456 -70.75 -0.75 -59.29
CA GLY A 456 -69.71 -0.03 -60.03
C GLY A 456 -70.23 0.44 -61.40
N PRO A 457 -70.05 1.72 -61.81
CA PRO A 457 -70.27 2.11 -63.20
C PRO A 457 -69.12 1.62 -64.09
N ALA A 458 -69.52 1.22 -65.30
CA ALA A 458 -68.74 0.61 -66.35
C ALA A 458 -67.51 1.42 -66.83
N GLU A 459 -66.55 0.66 -67.37
CA GLU A 459 -65.31 1.09 -68.00
C GLU A 459 -65.47 2.23 -69.04
N GLY A 460 -64.49 3.15 -69.03
CA GLY A 460 -64.18 4.08 -70.11
C GLY A 460 -62.67 4.40 -70.11
N PRO A 461 -62.03 4.64 -71.27
CA PRO A 461 -60.65 4.22 -71.54
C PRO A 461 -59.55 5.17 -71.05
N MET A 462 -58.38 4.58 -70.79
CA MET A 462 -57.06 5.22 -70.58
C MET A 462 -56.76 6.39 -71.55
N PRO A 463 -55.92 7.36 -71.14
CA PRO A 463 -54.63 7.48 -71.83
C PRO A 463 -53.41 7.95 -70.99
N ALA A 464 -52.27 7.31 -71.30
CA ALA A 464 -50.92 7.85 -71.56
C ALA A 464 -50.15 8.77 -70.57
N ARG A 465 -48.98 8.25 -70.17
CA ARG A 465 -47.60 8.83 -70.10
C ARG A 465 -47.40 10.21 -69.43
N PHE A 466 -46.43 10.30 -68.49
CA PHE A 466 -45.03 10.75 -68.71
C PHE A 466 -44.28 11.02 -67.38
N ALA A 467 -42.99 10.67 -67.39
CA ALA A 467 -41.85 11.32 -66.71
C ALA A 467 -41.66 11.23 -65.16
N LEU A 468 -40.62 10.46 -64.82
CA LEU A 468 -39.53 10.63 -63.82
C LEU A 468 -39.17 12.10 -63.47
N PRO A 469 -38.42 12.43 -62.38
CA PRO A 469 -37.22 11.70 -61.95
C PRO A 469 -36.74 11.74 -60.47
N ASP A 470 -35.78 10.84 -60.21
CA ASP A 470 -34.52 10.94 -59.44
C ASP A 470 -34.44 11.48 -57.99
N GLY A 471 -33.55 10.84 -57.23
CA GLY A 471 -32.94 11.34 -55.98
C GLY A 471 -32.82 10.23 -54.94
N ASP A 472 -31.87 9.30 -55.07
CA ASP A 472 -30.52 9.37 -54.45
C ASP A 472 -30.46 8.45 -53.21
N GLU A 473 -30.07 7.19 -53.43
CA GLU A 473 -29.29 6.42 -52.45
C GLU A 473 -27.94 6.09 -53.10
N PRO A 474 -26.82 6.53 -52.50
CA PRO A 474 -25.53 5.88 -52.67
C PRO A 474 -25.18 5.10 -51.37
N GLU A 475 -24.86 3.81 -51.43
CA GLU A 475 -23.59 3.21 -51.86
C GLU A 475 -22.46 3.32 -50.82
N PHE A 476 -21.80 2.17 -50.57
CA PHE A 476 -20.49 1.97 -49.91
C PHE A 476 -20.41 2.15 -48.37
N ALA A 477 -19.64 1.36 -47.59
CA ALA A 477 -18.63 0.35 -47.89
C ALA A 477 -18.43 -0.64 -46.71
N ARG A 478 -18.00 -1.86 -47.05
CA ARG A 478 -17.14 -2.72 -46.23
C ARG A 478 -15.70 -2.23 -46.35
N GLU A 479 -14.94 -2.22 -45.27
CA GLU A 479 -13.47 -2.41 -45.16
C GLU A 479 -13.15 -2.40 -43.66
N ALA A 480 -12.67 -3.47 -43.02
CA ALA A 480 -11.37 -4.15 -43.12
C ALA A 480 -10.19 -3.35 -42.54
N GLU A 481 -9.66 -3.90 -41.44
CA GLU A 481 -8.26 -3.94 -40.98
C GLU A 481 -7.53 -2.68 -40.45
N ASN A 482 -6.84 -2.94 -39.32
CA ASN A 482 -5.57 -2.37 -38.83
C ASN A 482 -5.64 -1.38 -37.67
N ALA A 483 -5.31 -1.86 -36.47
CA ALA A 483 -4.31 -1.25 -35.59
C ALA A 483 -3.92 -2.21 -34.44
N LEU A 484 -2.81 -2.92 -34.62
CA LEU A 484 -1.99 -3.48 -33.54
C LEU A 484 -1.33 -2.33 -32.75
N PRO A 485 -1.18 -2.43 -31.42
CA PRO A 485 -0.16 -1.70 -30.71
C PRO A 485 1.13 -2.54 -30.62
N THR A 486 2.09 -2.11 -31.42
CA THR A 486 3.55 -2.11 -31.26
C THR A 486 4.14 -2.77 -30.01
N LEU A 487 4.85 -3.88 -30.24
CA LEU A 487 5.91 -4.39 -29.37
C LEU A 487 7.00 -3.32 -29.15
N ALA A 488 7.29 -2.99 -27.90
CA ALA A 488 8.49 -2.26 -27.53
C ALA A 488 9.72 -3.15 -27.68
N MET A 489 10.73 -2.61 -28.37
CA MET A 489 12.00 -3.27 -28.65
C MET A 489 12.85 -3.45 -27.38
N ILE A 490 13.34 -4.67 -27.22
CA ILE A 490 14.43 -5.06 -26.32
C ILE A 490 15.74 -4.46 -26.87
N PRO A 491 16.56 -3.73 -26.08
CA PRO A 491 17.90 -3.34 -26.48
C PRO A 491 18.87 -4.54 -26.47
N PRO A 492 19.86 -4.59 -27.37
CA PRO A 492 20.74 -5.75 -27.52
C PRO A 492 21.71 -5.92 -26.34
N THR A 493 21.80 -7.17 -25.89
CA THR A 493 22.81 -7.71 -24.98
C THR A 493 24.23 -7.51 -25.55
N PRO A 494 25.21 -6.98 -24.79
CA PRO A 494 26.60 -6.96 -25.23
C PRO A 494 27.21 -8.38 -25.19
N ALA A 495 28.01 -8.66 -26.22
CA ALA A 495 28.64 -9.94 -26.48
C ALA A 495 29.53 -10.43 -25.33
N VAL A 496 29.26 -11.65 -24.87
CA VAL A 496 30.18 -12.45 -24.05
C VAL A 496 31.34 -12.87 -24.94
N THR A 497 32.52 -12.34 -24.63
CA THR A 497 33.79 -12.78 -25.23
C THR A 497 34.19 -14.09 -24.57
N THR A 498 34.18 -15.16 -25.36
CA THR A 498 34.74 -16.47 -24.99
C THR A 498 36.26 -16.39 -24.97
N ALA A 499 36.84 -16.40 -23.76
CA ALA A 499 38.25 -16.71 -23.58
C ALA A 499 38.42 -18.24 -23.57
N GLN A 500 39.17 -18.77 -24.55
CA GLN A 500 39.68 -20.13 -24.53
C GLN A 500 40.73 -20.31 -23.42
N PRO A 501 40.83 -21.50 -22.81
CA PRO A 501 41.92 -21.82 -21.90
C PRO A 501 43.19 -22.19 -22.69
N GLY A 502 44.26 -21.43 -22.46
CA GLY A 502 45.62 -21.80 -22.83
C GLY A 502 46.25 -22.67 -21.75
N ALA A 503 47.01 -23.67 -22.22
CA ALA A 503 47.81 -24.63 -21.47
C ALA A 503 48.89 -24.02 -20.57
#